data_AF-I0H1M1-F1
#
_entry.id   AF-I0H1M1-F1
#
_cell.length_a   1.000
_cell.length_b   1.000
_cell.length_c   1.000
_cell.angle_alpha   90.00
_cell.angle_beta   90.00
_cell.angle_gamma   90.00
#
_symmetry.space_group_name_H-M   'P 1'
#
loop_
_entity.id
_entity.type
_entity.pdbx_description
1 polymer ?
#
loop_
_entity_poly.entity_id
_entity_poly.type
_entity_poly.pdbx_seq_one_letter_code
_entity_poly.pdbx_strand_id
1 'polypeptide(L)'
;MTDGIYVGNADPDALADRGWLLGHFKPEGDLRHSTDVEIKWGRHPKGDRRAQWVRGEDRTALLVLISGCFHMEFPERTVVLDKQGDYVVWARGVDHSWVAAEESVVLTVRWPSIPGYAVP
;
A
#
# COMPACT_ATOMS: atom_id res chain seq x y z
N MET A 1 17.86 24.12 -11.79
CA MET A 1 17.86 22.96 -10.88
C MET A 1 16.67 23.13 -9.98
N THR A 2 15.70 22.22 -10.05
CA THR A 2 14.74 22.05 -8.95
C THR A 2 15.56 21.72 -7.71
N ASP A 3 15.18 22.23 -6.55
CA ASP A 3 15.87 22.06 -5.25
C ASP A 3 15.91 20.60 -4.75
N GLY A 4 15.51 19.63 -5.58
CA GLY A 4 15.42 18.23 -5.22
C GLY A 4 14.23 17.93 -4.32
N ILE A 5 13.24 18.84 -4.22
CA ILE A 5 12.06 18.68 -3.37
C ILE A 5 10.83 18.52 -4.25
N TYR A 6 10.04 17.48 -3.97
CA TYR A 6 8.69 17.32 -4.49
C TYR A 6 7.68 17.56 -3.37
N VAL A 7 6.65 18.37 -3.64
CA VAL A 7 5.53 18.59 -2.73
C VAL A 7 4.24 18.23 -3.47
N GLY A 8 3.43 17.39 -2.84
CA GLY A 8 2.16 16.93 -3.38
C GLY A 8 1.17 16.60 -2.29
N ASN A 9 -0.02 16.13 -2.68
CA ASN A 9 -1.02 15.62 -1.76
C ASN A 9 -1.31 14.16 -2.12
N ALA A 10 -1.36 13.30 -1.11
CA ALA A 10 -1.47 11.87 -1.32
C ALA A 10 -2.77 11.47 -2.04
N ASP A 11 -3.89 12.17 -1.82
CA ASP A 11 -5.16 11.84 -2.46
C ASP A 11 -5.12 12.00 -4.00
N PRO A 12 -4.86 13.20 -4.57
CA PRO A 12 -4.80 13.37 -6.02
C PRO A 12 -3.60 12.63 -6.65
N ASP A 13 -2.45 12.58 -5.98
CA ASP A 13 -1.26 11.93 -6.55
C ASP A 13 -1.43 10.41 -6.63
N ALA A 14 -2.03 9.81 -5.61
CA ALA A 14 -2.30 8.37 -5.62
C ALA A 14 -3.38 8.01 -6.65
N LEU A 15 -4.43 8.81 -6.80
CA LEU A 15 -5.50 8.57 -7.78
C LEU A 15 -4.96 8.51 -9.22
N ALA A 16 -3.97 9.35 -9.55
CA ALA A 16 -3.32 9.32 -10.86
C ALA A 16 -2.61 7.97 -11.16
N ASP A 17 -2.18 7.27 -10.11
CA ASP A 17 -1.35 6.07 -10.21
C ASP A 17 -1.95 4.86 -9.44
N ARG A 18 -3.28 4.69 -9.50
CA ARG A 18 -4.00 3.53 -8.92
C ARG A 18 -3.72 3.29 -7.42
N GLY A 19 -3.50 4.37 -6.69
CA GLY A 19 -3.18 4.39 -5.26
C GLY A 19 -1.71 4.62 -4.94
N TRP A 20 -0.79 4.66 -5.91
CA TRP A 20 0.64 4.67 -5.64
C TRP A 20 1.28 6.07 -5.63
N LEU A 21 2.03 6.38 -4.57
CA LEU A 21 2.77 7.63 -4.44
C LEU A 21 4.20 7.53 -5.00
N LEU A 22 4.89 6.42 -4.77
CA LEU A 22 6.31 6.24 -5.06
C LEU A 22 6.61 4.77 -5.36
N GLY A 23 7.53 4.51 -6.28
CA GLY A 23 7.98 3.17 -6.66
C GLY A 23 8.63 3.14 -8.04
N HIS A 24 9.01 1.96 -8.53
CA HIS A 24 9.82 1.82 -9.76
C HIS A 24 9.03 2.28 -11.00
N PHE A 25 7.70 2.26 -10.91
CA PHE A 25 6.77 2.56 -11.99
C PHE A 25 6.66 4.07 -12.27
N LYS A 26 7.24 4.94 -11.42
CA LYS A 26 7.36 6.37 -11.76
C LYS A 26 8.42 6.55 -12.84
N PRO A 27 8.32 7.59 -13.70
CA PRO A 27 9.30 7.84 -14.74
C PRO A 27 10.72 8.07 -14.17
N GLU A 28 11.75 7.63 -14.89
CA GLU A 28 13.14 7.99 -14.56
C GLU A 28 13.30 9.52 -14.50
N GLY A 29 13.96 10.01 -13.45
CA GLY A 29 14.11 11.45 -13.19
C GLY A 29 12.98 12.08 -12.35
N ASP A 30 11.86 11.37 -12.11
CA ASP A 30 10.91 11.75 -11.05
C ASP A 30 11.51 11.39 -9.68
N LEU A 31 11.47 12.31 -8.71
CA LEU A 31 11.96 12.06 -7.34
C LEU A 31 11.20 10.92 -6.63
N ARG A 32 10.02 10.57 -7.13
CA ARG A 32 9.19 9.45 -6.64
C ARG A 32 9.51 8.12 -7.33
N HIS A 33 10.50 8.08 -8.23
CA HIS A 33 11.04 6.84 -8.76
C HIS A 33 11.93 6.17 -7.71
N SER A 34 11.66 4.90 -7.39
CA SER A 34 12.46 4.14 -6.43
C SER A 34 12.50 2.65 -6.78
N THR A 35 13.69 2.05 -6.70
CA THR A 35 13.90 0.60 -6.75
C THR A 35 13.93 -0.05 -5.36
N ASP A 36 13.94 0.76 -4.31
CA ASP A 36 14.07 0.26 -2.93
C ASP A 36 12.71 0.01 -2.29
N VAL A 37 11.78 0.96 -2.43
CA VAL A 37 10.47 0.90 -1.77
C VAL A 37 9.35 1.32 -2.71
N GLU A 38 8.16 0.80 -2.45
CA GLU A 38 6.90 1.25 -3.04
C GLU A 38 6.00 1.77 -1.93
N ILE A 39 5.34 2.91 -2.14
CA ILE A 39 4.43 3.51 -1.17
C ILE A 39 3.06 3.71 -1.81
N LYS A 40 2.03 3.14 -1.17
CA LYS A 40 0.62 3.27 -1.56
C LYS A 40 -0.14 4.07 -0.52
N TRP A 41 -0.97 5.00 -0.99
CA TRP A 41 -2.02 5.64 -0.22
C TRP A 41 -3.38 5.06 -0.60
N GLY A 42 -4.03 4.39 0.35
CA GLY A 42 -5.31 3.70 0.14
C GLY A 42 -6.46 4.40 0.84
N ARG A 43 -7.48 4.80 0.08
CA ARG A 43 -8.80 5.19 0.58
C ARG A 43 -9.81 4.12 0.24
N HIS A 44 -10.50 3.62 1.25
CA HIS A 44 -11.44 2.51 1.10
C HIS A 44 -12.77 2.87 1.76
N PRO A 45 -13.90 2.85 1.03
CA PRO A 45 -15.21 3.00 1.65
C PRO A 45 -15.52 1.79 2.54
N LYS A 46 -16.47 1.96 3.47
CA LYS A 46 -16.93 0.86 4.31
C LYS A 46 -17.41 -0.32 3.47
N GLY A 47 -16.93 -1.51 3.81
CA GLY A 47 -17.26 -2.76 3.14
C GLY A 47 -16.40 -3.06 1.91
N ASP A 48 -15.53 -2.13 1.48
CA ASP A 48 -14.57 -2.38 0.41
C ASP A 48 -13.65 -3.53 0.79
N ARG A 49 -13.26 -4.33 -0.21
CA ARG A 49 -12.41 -5.50 -0.02
C ARG A 49 -11.61 -5.81 -1.26
N ARG A 50 -10.50 -6.48 -1.05
CA ARG A 50 -9.73 -7.05 -2.15
C ARG A 50 -10.54 -8.17 -2.80
N ALA A 51 -10.80 -8.06 -4.10
CA ALA A 51 -11.57 -9.08 -4.84
C ALA A 51 -10.85 -10.43 -4.89
N GLN A 52 -9.52 -10.42 -4.94
CA GLN A 52 -8.68 -11.61 -5.02
C GLN A 52 -7.55 -11.55 -4.00
N TRP A 53 -7.26 -12.70 -3.39
CA TRP A 53 -6.11 -12.86 -2.52
C TRP A 53 -4.81 -12.61 -3.29
N VAL A 54 -3.88 -11.89 -2.66
CA VAL A 54 -2.49 -11.86 -3.12
C VAL A 54 -1.88 -13.21 -2.79
N ARG A 55 -1.19 -13.81 -3.76
CA ARG A 55 -0.53 -15.11 -3.65
C ARG A 55 0.95 -14.96 -3.96
N GLY A 56 1.81 -15.54 -3.11
CA GLY A 56 3.25 -15.58 -3.38
C GLY A 56 3.89 -14.20 -3.57
N GLU A 57 3.59 -13.25 -2.68
CA GLU A 57 4.14 -11.89 -2.77
C GLU A 57 5.68 -11.92 -2.64
N ASP A 58 6.40 -11.33 -3.60
CA ASP A 58 7.87 -11.31 -3.61
C ASP A 58 8.47 -10.21 -2.72
N ARG A 59 7.61 -9.38 -2.12
CA ARG A 59 7.99 -8.23 -1.29
C ARG A 59 7.60 -8.45 0.17
N THR A 60 8.40 -7.88 1.06
CA THR A 60 7.95 -7.63 2.42
C THR A 60 7.06 -6.40 2.39
N ALA A 61 6.01 -6.38 3.22
CA ALA A 61 5.08 -5.28 3.25
C ALA A 61 4.72 -4.87 4.69
N LEU A 62 4.49 -3.57 4.85
CA LEU A 62 3.97 -2.90 6.04
C LEU A 62 2.69 -2.19 5.64
N LEU A 63 1.64 -2.32 6.43
CA LEU A 63 0.46 -1.47 6.35
C LEU A 63 0.24 -0.76 7.68
N VAL A 64 0.03 0.55 7.62
CA VAL A 64 -0.28 1.42 8.77
C VAL A 64 -1.67 1.98 8.58
N LEU A 65 -2.50 1.90 9.62
CA LEU A 65 -3.81 2.53 9.67
C LEU A 65 -3.67 4.02 10.00
N ILE A 66 -4.15 4.88 9.12
CA ILE A 66 -4.20 6.33 9.35
C ILE A 66 -5.53 6.71 10.02
N SER A 67 -6.64 6.13 9.55
CA SER A 67 -7.97 6.31 10.14
C SER A 67 -8.92 5.18 9.73
N GLY A 68 -9.96 4.93 10.52
CA GLY A 68 -10.99 3.93 10.25
C GLY A 68 -10.77 2.62 10.98
N CYS A 69 -11.20 1.51 10.37
CA CYS A 69 -11.01 0.16 10.87
C CYS A 69 -10.78 -0.78 9.68
N PHE A 70 -9.59 -1.38 9.64
CA PHE A 70 -9.11 -2.14 8.49
C PHE A 70 -8.63 -3.51 8.93
N HIS A 71 -9.15 -4.55 8.30
CA HIS A 71 -8.81 -5.92 8.63
C HIS A 71 -7.88 -6.47 7.55
N MET A 72 -6.70 -6.92 7.97
CA MET A 72 -5.80 -7.71 7.13
C MET A 72 -6.08 -9.20 7.33
N GLU A 73 -6.42 -9.88 6.24
CA GLU A 73 -6.74 -11.30 6.24
C GLU A 73 -5.52 -12.09 5.78
N PHE A 74 -5.06 -13.01 6.63
CA PHE A 74 -4.01 -13.98 6.32
C PHE A 74 -4.60 -15.39 6.38
N PRO A 75 -3.96 -16.42 5.80
CA PRO A 75 -4.54 -17.76 5.73
C PRO A 75 -4.93 -18.35 7.10
N GLU A 76 -4.19 -17.98 8.15
CA GLU A 76 -4.34 -18.54 9.49
C GLU A 76 -5.12 -17.62 10.44
N ARG A 77 -5.21 -16.31 10.14
CA ARG A 77 -5.86 -15.35 11.03
C ARG A 77 -6.21 -14.03 10.33
N THR A 78 -7.14 -13.32 10.93
CA THR A 78 -7.39 -11.91 10.64
C THR A 78 -6.69 -11.05 11.69
N VAL A 79 -5.98 -10.00 11.24
CA VAL A 79 -5.44 -8.94 12.07
C VAL A 79 -6.34 -7.71 11.93
N VAL A 80 -6.93 -7.26 13.03
CA VAL A 80 -7.77 -6.06 13.09
C VAL A 80 -6.90 -4.87 13.47
N LEU A 81 -6.94 -3.82 12.64
CA LEU A 81 -6.36 -2.52 12.92
C LEU A 81 -7.53 -1.57 13.17
N ASP A 82 -7.71 -1.06 14.39
CA ASP A 82 -8.85 -0.22 14.78
C ASP A 82 -8.46 1.05 15.55
N LYS A 83 -7.17 1.26 15.77
CA LYS A 83 -6.62 2.49 16.36
C LYS A 83 -5.65 3.15 15.39
N GLN A 84 -5.73 4.47 15.29
CA GLN A 84 -4.78 5.24 14.49
C GLN A 84 -3.33 4.88 14.86
N GLY A 85 -2.53 4.56 13.85
CA GLY A 85 -1.15 4.13 14.02
C GLY A 85 -0.95 2.61 14.20
N ASP A 86 -2.03 1.83 14.35
CA ASP A 86 -1.94 0.37 14.28
C ASP A 86 -1.31 -0.05 12.96
N TYR A 87 -0.45 -1.06 13.01
CA TYR A 87 0.26 -1.52 11.84
C TYR A 87 0.50 -3.03 11.87
N VAL A 88 0.72 -3.58 10.68
CA VAL A 88 1.11 -4.98 10.50
C VAL A 88 2.20 -5.07 9.44
N VAL A 89 3.17 -5.94 9.69
CA VAL A 89 4.24 -6.28 8.75
C VAL A 89 4.12 -7.76 8.42
N TRP A 90 4.25 -8.12 7.15
CA TRP A 90 4.30 -9.50 6.71
C TRP A 90 5.44 -9.72 5.71
N ALA A 91 6.05 -10.90 5.81
CA ALA A 91 7.19 -11.29 5.01
C ALA A 91 6.78 -11.72 3.59
N ARG A 92 7.78 -11.83 2.72
CA ARG A 92 7.64 -12.44 1.39
C ARG A 92 6.99 -13.82 1.48
N GLY A 93 6.17 -14.15 0.48
CA GLY A 93 5.44 -15.40 0.38
C GLY A 93 4.19 -15.49 1.26
N VAL A 94 3.93 -14.50 2.12
CA VAL A 94 2.70 -14.49 2.94
C VAL A 94 1.52 -14.01 2.10
N ASP A 95 0.65 -14.95 1.76
CA ASP A 95 -0.63 -14.68 1.11
C ASP A 95 -1.50 -13.77 1.99
N HIS A 96 -2.25 -12.87 1.38
CA HIS A 96 -3.11 -11.95 2.14
C HIS A 96 -4.28 -11.40 1.32
N SER A 97 -5.31 -10.95 2.03
CA SER A 97 -6.45 -10.19 1.55
C SER A 97 -6.75 -9.07 2.58
N TRP A 98 -7.77 -8.25 2.31
CA TRP A 98 -8.19 -7.21 3.24
C TRP A 98 -9.66 -6.84 3.06
N VAL A 99 -10.23 -6.28 4.13
CA VAL A 99 -11.54 -5.63 4.13
C VAL A 99 -11.49 -4.35 4.98
N ALA A 100 -12.10 -3.29 4.47
CA ALA A 100 -12.34 -2.05 5.21
C ALA A 100 -13.65 -2.18 6.00
N ALA A 101 -13.56 -2.51 7.30
CA ALA A 101 -14.74 -2.66 8.15
C ALA A 101 -15.47 -1.32 8.39
N GLU A 102 -14.72 -0.22 8.31
CA GLU A 102 -15.21 1.16 8.24
C GLU A 102 -14.55 1.91 7.08
N GLU A 103 -15.03 3.11 6.76
CA GLU A 103 -14.30 3.98 5.84
C GLU A 103 -12.90 4.21 6.40
N SER A 104 -11.89 3.84 5.61
CA SER A 104 -10.52 3.72 6.09
C SER A 104 -9.52 4.40 5.16
N VAL A 105 -8.49 4.96 5.78
CA VAL A 105 -7.29 5.47 5.12
C VAL A 105 -6.10 4.67 5.64
N VAL A 106 -5.33 4.10 4.72
CA VAL A 106 -4.16 3.27 5.04
C VAL A 106 -2.95 3.69 4.21
N LEU A 107 -1.77 3.58 4.80
CA LEU A 107 -0.49 3.70 4.11
C LEU A 107 0.14 2.31 4.00
N THR A 108 0.47 1.87 2.79
CA THR A 108 1.19 0.61 2.57
C THR A 108 2.59 0.91 2.06
N VAL A 109 3.60 0.28 2.66
CA VAL A 109 4.99 0.29 2.19
C VAL A 109 5.36 -1.13 1.79
N ARG A 110 5.97 -1.31 0.62
CA ARG A 110 6.50 -2.61 0.17
C ARG A 110 7.96 -2.49 -0.23
N TRP A 111 8.73 -3.54 -0.02
CA TRP A 111 10.13 -3.60 -0.45
C TRP A 111 10.59 -5.03 -0.80
N PRO A 112 11.46 -5.17 -1.82
CA PRO A 112 11.97 -4.12 -2.70
C PRO A 112 10.90 -3.62 -3.69
N SER A 113 11.21 -2.57 -4.46
CA SER A 113 10.33 -2.10 -5.54
C SER A 113 10.72 -2.78 -6.85
N ILE A 114 9.85 -3.66 -7.36
CA ILE A 114 10.21 -4.64 -8.40
C ILE A 114 9.50 -4.33 -9.72
N PRO A 115 10.23 -4.19 -10.86
CA PRO A 115 9.62 -3.99 -12.17
C PRO A 115 8.77 -5.16 -12.66
N GLY A 116 7.72 -4.85 -13.42
CA GLY A 116 6.88 -5.85 -14.08
C GLY A 116 5.89 -6.59 -13.16
N TYR A 117 5.86 -6.26 -11.87
CA TYR A 117 4.90 -6.83 -10.93
C TYR A 117 3.56 -6.09 -11.01
N ALA A 118 2.77 -6.40 -12.04
CA ALA A 118 1.36 -6.08 -12.05
C ALA A 118 0.63 -7.10 -11.17
N VAL A 119 -0.08 -6.65 -10.15
CA VAL A 119 -1.12 -7.51 -9.58
C VAL A 119 -2.22 -7.63 -10.66
N PRO A 120 -2.69 -8.85 -11.00
CA PRO A 120 -3.88 -9.02 -11.82
C PRO A 120 -5.10 -8.26 -11.28
#